data_AF-A0A231VPT7-F1
#
_entry.id   AF-A0A231VPT7-F1
#
_cell.length_a   1.000
_cell.length_b   1.000
_cell.length_c   1.000
_cell.angle_alpha   90.00
_cell.angle_beta   90.00
_cell.angle_gamma   90.00
#
_symmetry.space_group_name_H-M   'P 1'
#
loop_
_entity.id
_entity.type
_entity.pdbx_description
1 polymer ?
#
loop_
_entity_poly.entity_id
_entity_poly.type
_entity_poly.pdbx_seq_one_letter_code
_entity_poly.pdbx_strand_id
1 'polypeptide(L)'
;MTYTLEWLKTFDGEIDILNVKMDCLANTIEKNVSQYKYIYQTNMENCPEIILSVPNSSIPHLLGLSREHHVNLPTNNAGSIFEGLKDDWTLERLNKADNGWFNENKFKIV
;
A
#
# COMPACT_ATOMS: atom_id res chain seq x y z
N MET A 1 -2.44 0.30 -16.70
CA MET A 1 -1.33 -0.52 -16.19
C MET A 1 -1.90 -1.75 -15.50
N THR A 2 -1.29 -2.92 -15.65
CA THR A 2 -1.64 -4.11 -14.88
C THR A 2 -0.40 -4.47 -14.07
N TYR A 3 -0.51 -4.44 -12.75
CA TYR A 3 0.61 -4.79 -11.87
C TYR A 3 0.79 -6.30 -11.84
N THR A 4 2.04 -6.75 -11.76
CA THR A 4 2.40 -8.18 -11.73
C THR A 4 3.42 -8.42 -10.62
N LEU A 5 3.65 -9.68 -10.25
CA LEU A 5 4.71 -10.03 -9.31
C LEU A 5 6.09 -9.59 -9.82
N GLU A 6 6.34 -9.70 -11.12
CA GLU A 6 7.63 -9.27 -11.70
C GLU A 6 7.81 -7.76 -11.56
N TRP A 7 6.76 -6.99 -11.84
CA TRP A 7 6.75 -5.55 -11.61
C TRP A 7 7.04 -5.21 -10.14
N LEU A 8 6.44 -5.93 -9.18
CA LEU A 8 6.68 -5.72 -7.75
C LEU A 8 8.13 -6.01 -7.35
N LYS A 9 8.76 -7.04 -7.93
CA LYS A 9 10.15 -7.40 -7.66
C LYS A 9 11.15 -6.37 -8.18
N THR A 10 10.82 -5.73 -9.29
CA THR A 10 11.66 -4.70 -9.92
C THR A 10 11.21 -3.29 -9.58
N PHE A 11 10.24 -3.13 -8.68
CA PHE A 11 9.75 -1.82 -8.27
C PHE A 11 10.85 -1.09 -7.50
N ASP A 12 11.29 0.03 -8.05
CA ASP A 12 12.39 0.85 -7.56
C ASP A 12 11.92 2.04 -6.72
N GLY A 13 10.61 2.20 -6.53
CA GLY A 13 10.00 3.33 -5.84
C GLY A 13 9.34 4.34 -6.79
N GLU A 14 9.70 4.32 -8.08
CA GLU A 14 9.18 5.25 -9.07
C GLU A 14 7.85 4.75 -9.64
N ILE A 15 6.79 5.52 -9.42
CA ILE A 15 5.48 5.27 -9.99
C ILE A 15 4.88 6.56 -10.49
N ASP A 16 4.29 6.54 -11.68
CA ASP A 16 3.43 7.63 -12.13
C ASP A 16 2.16 7.64 -11.29
N ILE A 17 2.23 8.42 -10.21
CA ILE A 17 1.19 8.60 -9.22
C ILE A 17 -0.15 9.01 -9.84
N LEU A 18 -0.18 9.69 -11.00
CA LEU A 18 -1.42 10.15 -11.63
C LEU A 18 -2.17 9.02 -12.36
N ASN A 19 -1.46 7.94 -12.68
CA ASN A 19 -1.97 6.83 -13.47
C ASN A 19 -2.04 5.51 -12.68
N VAL A 20 -1.99 5.59 -11.34
CA VAL A 20 -2.09 4.42 -10.46
C VAL A 20 -3.48 3.80 -10.53
N LYS A 21 -3.53 2.50 -10.85
CA LYS A 21 -4.75 1.70 -10.74
C LYS A 21 -4.82 1.04 -9.36
N MET A 22 -5.39 1.75 -8.39
CA MET A 22 -5.40 1.35 -6.98
C MET A 22 -5.98 -0.06 -6.75
N ASP A 23 -7.06 -0.39 -7.45
CA ASP A 23 -7.71 -1.71 -7.45
C ASP A 23 -6.73 -2.81 -7.87
N CYS A 24 -6.05 -2.61 -9.00
CA CYS A 24 -5.10 -3.57 -9.54
C CYS A 24 -3.87 -3.69 -8.63
N LEU A 25 -3.40 -2.58 -8.06
CA LEU A 25 -2.25 -2.57 -7.16
C LEU A 25 -2.57 -3.32 -5.86
N ALA A 26 -3.69 -2.99 -5.21
CA ALA A 26 -4.14 -3.64 -3.97
C ALA A 26 -4.35 -5.14 -4.15
N ASN A 27 -5.03 -5.56 -5.22
CA ASN A 27 -5.23 -6.98 -5.52
C ASN A 27 -3.90 -7.71 -5.83
N THR A 28 -2.96 -7.05 -6.49
CA THR A 28 -1.65 -7.65 -6.78
C THR A 28 -0.79 -7.79 -5.52
N ILE A 29 -0.83 -6.79 -4.63
CA ILE A 29 -0.19 -6.85 -3.31
C ILE A 29 -0.81 -7.96 -2.47
N GLU A 30 -2.14 -8.06 -2.42
CA GLU A 30 -2.82 -9.13 -1.68
C GLU A 30 -2.45 -10.52 -2.17
N LYS A 31 -2.42 -10.70 -3.49
CA LYS A 31 -2.16 -11.99 -4.08
C LYS A 31 -0.71 -12.46 -3.91
N ASN A 32 0.25 -11.54 -3.81
CA ASN A 32 1.67 -11.88 -3.95
C ASN A 32 2.55 -11.42 -2.77
N VAL A 33 2.08 -10.49 -1.95
CA VAL A 33 2.90 -9.82 -0.93
C VAL A 33 2.27 -9.93 0.44
N SER A 34 1.07 -9.38 0.62
CA SER A 34 0.37 -9.51 1.89
C SER A 34 -0.22 -10.90 2.04
N GLN A 35 -0.48 -11.32 3.28
CA GLN A 35 -0.87 -12.70 3.66
C GLN A 35 0.26 -13.74 3.63
N TYR A 36 1.44 -13.42 3.11
CA TYR A 36 2.61 -14.30 3.18
C TYR A 36 3.45 -14.07 4.43
N LYS A 37 4.04 -15.16 4.93
CA LYS A 37 5.12 -15.13 5.92
C LYS A 37 6.44 -15.36 5.19
N TYR A 38 7.33 -14.38 5.28
CA TYR A 38 8.69 -14.48 4.76
C TYR A 38 9.59 -14.92 5.89
N ILE A 39 10.20 -16.09 5.72
CA ILE A 39 11.06 -16.68 6.74
C ILE A 39 12.50 -16.57 6.25
N TYR A 40 13.33 -15.90 7.02
CA TYR A 40 14.75 -15.71 6.76
C TYR A 40 15.56 -16.40 7.84
N GLN A 41 16.52 -17.22 7.43
CA GLN A 41 17.47 -17.82 8.36
C GLN A 41 18.64 -16.86 8.55
N THR A 42 19.14 -16.75 9.78
CA THR A 42 20.32 -15.95 10.12
C THR A 42 21.43 -16.83 10.66
N ASN A 43 22.65 -16.30 10.67
CA ASN A 43 23.81 -16.92 11.30
C ASN A 43 23.99 -16.51 12.77
N MET A 44 23.03 -15.80 13.36
CA MET A 44 23.07 -15.37 14.76
C MET A 44 22.53 -16.48 15.66
N GLU A 45 23.36 -16.96 16.58
CA GLU A 45 23.03 -18.06 17.49
C GLU A 45 21.76 -17.80 18.34
N ASN A 46 21.54 -16.54 18.76
CA ASN A 46 20.39 -16.15 19.57
C ASN A 46 19.15 -15.73 18.75
N CYS A 47 19.27 -15.61 17.43
CA CYS A 47 18.17 -15.21 16.54
C CYS A 47 18.29 -15.96 15.21
N PRO A 48 18.17 -17.29 15.21
CA PRO A 48 18.43 -18.11 14.02
C PRO A 48 17.41 -17.85 12.90
N GLU A 49 16.26 -17.26 13.21
CA GLU A 49 15.18 -17.02 12.26
C GLU A 49 14.56 -15.63 12.45
N ILE A 50 14.31 -14.96 11.33
CA ILE A 50 13.52 -13.73 11.23
C ILE A 50 12.28 -14.05 10.40
N ILE A 51 11.10 -13.87 10.98
CA ILE A 51 9.82 -14.00 10.29
C ILE A 51 9.25 -12.61 10.05
N LEU A 52 9.08 -12.23 8.79
CA LEU A 52 8.37 -11.02 8.39
C LEU A 52 6.97 -11.39 7.90
N SER A 53 5.97 -10.67 8.39
CA SER A 53 4.59 -10.78 7.92
C SER A 53 4.05 -9.40 7.58
N VAL A 54 3.39 -9.30 6.43
CA VAL A 54 2.73 -8.06 5.99
C VAL A 54 1.24 -8.35 5.87
N PRO A 55 0.42 -8.04 6.89
CA PRO A 55 -1.02 -8.18 6.77
C PRO A 55 -1.61 -7.07 5.88
N ASN A 56 -2.81 -7.31 5.32
CA ASN A 56 -3.55 -6.29 4.56
C ASN A 56 -3.72 -4.98 5.34
N SER A 57 -3.89 -5.06 6.67
CA SER A 57 -4.00 -3.90 7.55
C SER A 57 -2.72 -3.05 7.62
N SER A 58 -1.56 -3.56 7.22
CA SER A 58 -0.32 -2.77 7.15
C SER A 58 -0.24 -1.95 5.86
N ILE A 59 -0.92 -2.36 4.79
CA ILE A 59 -0.79 -1.73 3.47
C ILE A 59 -1.28 -0.28 3.45
N PRO A 60 -2.44 0.09 4.04
CA PRO A 60 -2.87 1.48 4.09
C PRO A 60 -1.83 2.41 4.70
N HIS A 61 -1.17 1.96 5.78
CA HIS A 61 -0.11 2.75 6.41
C HIS A 61 1.10 2.94 5.49
N LEU A 62 1.53 1.90 4.78
CA LEU A 62 2.62 1.97 3.80
C LEU A 62 2.29 2.90 2.63
N LEU A 63 1.01 2.99 2.26
CA LEU A 63 0.52 3.91 1.23
C LEU A 63 0.26 5.32 1.74
N GLY A 64 0.60 5.63 3.01
CA GLY A 64 0.36 6.94 3.61
C GLY A 64 -1.12 7.23 3.91
N LEU A 65 -2.00 6.25 3.74
CA LEU A 65 -3.43 6.32 4.03
C LEU A 65 -3.63 6.20 5.54
N SER A 66 -3.48 7.32 6.23
CA SER A 66 -3.66 7.43 7.68
C SER A 66 -4.87 8.30 8.03
N ARG A 67 -5.38 8.11 9.24
CA ARG A 67 -6.52 8.88 9.80
C ARG A 67 -6.28 10.39 9.80
N GLU A 68 -5.02 10.84 9.90
CA GLU A 68 -4.65 12.25 10.01
C GLU A 68 -4.45 12.93 8.64
N HIS A 69 -4.41 12.16 7.55
CA HIS A 69 -4.22 12.71 6.19
C HIS A 69 -5.53 12.82 5.43
N HIS A 70 -6.41 11.82 5.55
CA HIS A 70 -7.66 11.79 4.78
C HIS A 70 -8.89 11.94 5.67
N VAL A 71 -9.29 13.18 5.93
CA VAL A 71 -10.43 13.53 6.80
C VAL A 71 -11.80 13.04 6.29
N ASN A 72 -11.88 12.63 5.01
CA ASN A 72 -13.13 12.14 4.41
C ASN A 72 -13.14 10.63 4.13
N LEU A 73 -12.24 9.83 4.72
CA LEU A 73 -12.40 8.38 4.67
C LEU A 73 -13.62 7.95 5.49
N PRO A 74 -14.45 7.01 5.00
CA PRO A 74 -15.63 6.55 5.72
C PRO A 74 -15.30 5.72 6.97
N THR A 75 -14.04 5.34 7.18
CA THR A 75 -13.58 4.53 8.30
C THR A 75 -12.09 4.74 8.59
N ASN A 76 -11.71 4.49 9.84
CA ASN A 76 -10.31 4.45 10.30
C ASN A 76 -9.78 3.01 10.41
N ASN A 77 -10.59 2.00 10.08
CA ASN A 77 -10.18 0.61 10.11
C ASN A 77 -9.29 0.30 8.90
N ALA A 78 -8.02 -0.04 9.13
CA ALA A 78 -7.06 -0.31 8.06
C ALA A 78 -7.47 -1.48 7.15
N GLY A 79 -8.08 -2.54 7.69
CA GLY A 79 -8.60 -3.64 6.87
C GLY A 79 -9.68 -3.15 5.91
N SER A 80 -10.64 -2.37 6.42
CA SER A 80 -11.71 -1.79 5.59
C SER A 80 -11.18 -0.76 4.57
N ILE A 81 -10.14 0.00 4.92
CA ILE A 81 -9.47 0.90 3.96
C ILE A 81 -8.84 0.09 2.82
N PHE A 82 -8.16 -1.01 3.15
CA PHE A 82 -7.56 -1.88 2.13
C PHE A 82 -8.60 -2.51 1.20
N GLU A 83 -9.73 -2.98 1.74
CA GLU A 83 -10.85 -3.45 0.91
C GLU A 83 -11.43 -2.32 0.05
N GLY A 84 -11.53 -1.09 0.58
CA GLY A 84 -11.95 0.08 -0.19
C GLY A 84 -11.08 0.36 -1.42
N LEU A 85 -9.76 0.15 -1.31
CA LEU A 85 -8.81 0.27 -2.43
C LEU A 85 -9.07 -0.74 -3.55
N LYS A 86 -9.58 -1.93 -3.21
CA LYS A 86 -9.89 -2.99 -4.18
C LYS A 86 -11.17 -2.71 -4.97
N ASP A 87 -12.09 -1.95 -4.38
CA ASP A 87 -13.42 -1.73 -4.95
C ASP A 87 -13.54 -0.37 -5.68
N ASP A 88 -13.56 0.75 -4.96
CA ASP A 88 -14.02 2.05 -5.48
C ASP A 88 -13.24 3.26 -4.94
N TRP A 89 -12.10 3.03 -4.28
CA TRP A 89 -11.24 4.12 -3.79
C TRP A 89 -10.16 4.41 -4.83
N THR A 90 -10.57 5.09 -5.90
CA THR A 90 -9.67 5.58 -6.93
C THR A 90 -8.81 6.74 -6.41
N LEU A 91 -7.69 7.00 -7.08
CA LEU A 91 -6.85 8.16 -6.80
C LEU A 91 -7.64 9.48 -6.83
N GLU A 92 -8.54 9.64 -7.80
CA GLU A 92 -9.39 10.85 -7.88
C GLU A 92 -10.23 11.05 -6.62
N ARG A 93 -10.81 9.96 -6.09
CA ARG A 93 -11.64 9.99 -4.89
C ARG A 93 -10.80 10.29 -3.65
N LEU A 94 -9.63 9.66 -3.53
CA LEU A 94 -8.69 9.93 -2.45
C LEU A 94 -8.23 11.40 -2.49
N ASN A 95 -7.89 11.93 -3.66
CA ASN A 95 -7.49 13.34 -3.82
C ASN A 95 -8.59 14.33 -3.41
N LYS A 96 -9.85 14.04 -3.73
CA LYS A 96 -10.99 14.85 -3.26
C LYS A 96 -11.17 14.76 -1.75
N ALA A 97 -10.95 13.58 -1.17
CA ALA A 97 -11.08 13.33 0.26
C ALA A 97 -9.98 13.99 1.10
N ASP A 98 -8.87 14.35 0.48
CA ASP A 98 -7.63 14.78 1.10
C ASP A 98 -7.51 16.30 1.31
N ASN A 99 -8.58 17.06 1.05
CA ASN A 99 -8.70 18.51 1.29
C ASN A 99 -7.53 19.38 0.79
N GLY A 100 -6.78 18.92 -0.22
CA GLY A 100 -5.66 19.65 -0.83
C GLY A 100 -4.27 19.12 -0.49
N TRP A 101 -4.10 18.22 0.49
CA TRP A 101 -2.79 17.69 0.87
C TRP A 101 -2.07 16.98 -0.29
N PHE A 102 -2.80 16.22 -1.11
CA PHE A 102 -2.25 15.50 -2.24
C PHE A 102 -1.69 16.48 -3.26
N ASN A 103 -2.40 17.58 -3.55
CA ASN A 103 -1.91 18.59 -4.47
C ASN A 103 -0.60 19.23 -4.01
N GLU A 104 -0.39 19.36 -2.69
CA GLU A 104 0.82 19.91 -2.09
C GLU A 104 1.99 18.92 -2.02
N ASN A 105 1.72 17.61 -2.01
CA ASN A 105 2.71 16.57 -1.70
C ASN A 105 2.93 15.54 -2.81
N LYS A 106 2.10 15.52 -3.86
CA LYS A 106 2.15 14.52 -4.94
C LYS A 106 3.51 14.41 -5.66
N PHE A 107 4.30 15.48 -5.71
CA PHE A 107 5.64 15.47 -6.33
C PHE A 107 6.79 15.30 -5.33
N LYS A 108 6.49 15.12 -4.03
CA LYS A 108 7.51 14.86 -2.99
C LYS A 108 7.78 13.37 -2.79
N ILE A 109 6.99 12.51 -3.43
CA ILE A 109 7.27 11.09 -3.55
C ILE A 109 8.32 10.97 -4.66
N VAL A 110 9.60 10.92 -4.25
CA VAL A 110 10.78 10.66 -5.07
C VAL A 110 11.45 9.43 -4.48
#